data_AF-A0A2V6VJD7-F1
#
_entry.id   AF-A0A2V6VJD7-F1
#
_cell.length_a   1.000
_cell.length_b   1.000
_cell.length_c   1.000
_cell.angle_alpha   90.00
_cell.angle_beta   90.00
_cell.angle_gamma   90.00
#
_symmetry.space_group_name_H-M   'P 1'
#
loop_
_entity.id
_entity.type
_entity.pdbx_description
1 polymer ?
#
loop_
_entity_poly.entity_id
_entity_poly.type
_entity_poly.pdbx_seq_one_letter_code
_entity_poly.pdbx_strand_id
1 'polypeptide(L)'
;MNRNIVRGTQPPGQIWRIAALSAEVKTDGRIKVDGRGLLLAGGNSIGTNANQSVRARLFCDATTAFDSANLVALQPNGDFRIDDVLRSAAGATPPSPCASPVLLIINGGGAWFAAGIPDLDND
;
A
#
# COMPACT_ATOMS: atom_id res chain seq x y z
N MET A 1 20.14 3.26 -14.61
CA MET A 1 18.79 3.79 -14.32
C MET A 1 18.50 3.63 -12.85
N ASN A 2 18.20 4.71 -12.13
CA ASN A 2 17.79 4.64 -10.73
C ASN A 2 16.32 4.23 -10.71
N ARG A 3 16.04 3.00 -10.26
CA ARG A 3 14.67 2.52 -10.07
C ARG A 3 14.06 3.30 -8.91
N ASN A 4 12.79 3.68 -9.03
CA ASN A 4 12.03 4.36 -7.98
C ASN A 4 11.71 3.37 -6.84
N ILE A 5 12.74 2.95 -6.09
CA ILE A 5 12.66 1.94 -5.03
C ILE A 5 12.40 2.63 -3.70
N VAL A 6 11.41 2.15 -2.95
CA VAL A 6 11.07 2.68 -1.62
C VAL A 6 11.26 1.59 -0.58
N ARG A 7 12.22 1.77 0.35
CA ARG A 7 12.54 0.78 1.41
C ARG A 7 12.72 -0.66 0.86
N GLY A 8 13.39 -0.78 -0.29
CA GLY A 8 13.58 -2.06 -0.99
C GLY A 8 12.40 -2.52 -1.88
N THR A 9 11.25 -1.86 -1.79
CA THR A 9 10.05 -2.16 -2.59
C THR A 9 10.21 -1.64 -4.02
N GLN A 10 10.10 -2.53 -5.01
CA GLN A 10 10.31 -2.20 -6.42
C GLN A 10 9.15 -1.39 -7.00
N PRO A 11 9.41 -0.47 -7.94
CA PRO A 11 8.35 0.25 -8.64
C PRO A 11 7.56 -0.67 -9.57
N PRO A 12 6.36 -0.24 -10.01
CA PRO A 12 5.65 -0.93 -11.07
C PRO A 12 6.34 -0.65 -12.40
N GLY A 13 6.42 -1.63 -13.30
CA GLY A 13 6.99 -1.44 -14.64
C GLY A 13 6.20 -0.47 -15.54
N GLN A 14 5.08 0.06 -15.04
CA GLN A 14 4.22 1.05 -15.68
C GLN A 14 3.92 2.18 -14.70
N ILE A 15 3.53 3.35 -15.21
CA ILE A 15 3.12 4.48 -14.36
C ILE A 15 1.68 4.27 -13.91
N TRP A 16 1.39 4.60 -12.65
CA TRP A 16 0.06 4.54 -12.06
C TRP A 16 -0.31 5.90 -11.47
N ARG A 17 -1.60 6.22 -11.51
CA ARG A 17 -2.19 7.37 -10.83
C ARG A 17 -3.14 6.84 -9.76
N ILE A 18 -3.18 7.54 -8.63
CA ILE A 18 -4.26 7.42 -7.64
C ILE A 18 -4.95 8.78 -7.52
N ALA A 19 -6.28 8.79 -7.39
CA ALA A 19 -7.05 10.03 -7.27
C ALA A 19 -7.12 10.51 -5.82
N ALA A 20 -7.34 9.59 -4.88
CA ALA A 20 -7.35 9.87 -3.45
C ALA A 20 -6.95 8.61 -2.67
N LEU A 21 -6.33 8.81 -1.51
CA LEU A 21 -5.97 7.74 -0.59
C LEU A 21 -6.05 8.26 0.84
N SER A 22 -6.83 7.59 1.68
CA SER A 22 -6.80 7.78 3.13
C SER A 22 -6.43 6.45 3.80
N ALA A 23 -5.69 6.53 4.89
CA ALA A 23 -5.30 5.36 5.66
C ALA A 23 -5.20 5.69 7.15
N GLU A 24 -5.70 4.77 7.96
CA GLU A 24 -5.71 4.83 9.41
C GLU A 24 -5.07 3.54 9.93
N VAL A 25 -4.08 3.67 10.81
CA VAL A 25 -3.39 2.53 11.44
C VAL A 25 -3.54 2.65 12.94
N LYS A 26 -4.13 1.63 13.55
CA LYS A 26 -4.30 1.52 15.01
C LYS A 26 -3.06 0.91 15.68
N THR A 27 -2.94 1.14 16.98
CA THR A 27 -1.84 0.65 17.82
C THR A 27 -1.69 -0.87 17.84
N ASP A 28 -2.78 -1.61 17.59
CA ASP A 28 -2.77 -3.08 17.48
C ASP A 28 -2.51 -3.60 16.06
N GLY A 29 -2.12 -2.71 15.14
CA GLY A 29 -1.81 -3.03 13.75
C GLY A 29 -3.02 -3.17 12.83
N ARG A 30 -4.25 -2.98 13.33
CA ARG A 30 -5.42 -2.86 12.44
C ARG A 30 -5.24 -1.67 11.51
N ILE A 31 -5.56 -1.88 10.24
CA ILE A 31 -5.45 -0.86 9.21
C ILE A 31 -6.76 -0.76 8.43
N LYS A 32 -7.18 0.48 8.17
CA LYS A 32 -8.22 0.80 7.21
C LYS A 32 -7.66 1.68 6.11
N VAL A 33 -7.93 1.33 4.87
CA VAL A 33 -7.53 2.11 3.68
C VAL A 33 -8.74 2.30 2.78
N ASP A 34 -8.97 3.53 2.35
CA ASP A 34 -9.90 3.87 1.26
C ASP A 34 -9.10 4.49 0.11
N GLY A 35 -9.02 3.76 -1.00
CA GLY A 35 -8.27 4.17 -2.18
C GLY A 35 -9.20 4.37 -3.36
N ARG A 36 -9.03 5.50 -4.05
CA ARG A 36 -9.88 5.90 -5.18
C ARG A 36 -9.07 6.07 -6.46
N GLY A 37 -9.57 5.54 -7.57
CA GLY A 37 -9.03 5.81 -8.89
C GLY A 37 -7.59 5.34 -9.12
N LEU A 38 -7.18 4.18 -8.56
CA LEU A 38 -5.87 3.60 -8.81
C LEU A 38 -5.83 2.91 -10.18
N LEU A 39 -5.28 3.61 -11.18
CA LEU A 39 -5.35 3.20 -12.58
C LEU A 39 -4.00 3.40 -13.28
N LEU A 40 -3.77 2.65 -14.36
CA LEU A 40 -2.64 2.88 -15.25
C LEU A 40 -2.67 4.32 -15.79
N ALA A 41 -1.51 4.97 -15.75
CA ALA A 41 -1.28 6.32 -16.24
C ALA A 41 -0.33 6.34 -17.46
N GLY A 42 -0.02 5.18 -18.03
CA GLY A 42 0.84 5.03 -19.21
C GLY A 42 0.52 3.77 -20.02
N GLY A 43 1.03 3.74 -21.26
CA GLY A 43 0.78 2.66 -22.23
C GLY A 43 -0.62 2.67 -22.84
N ASN A 44 -0.89 1.70 -23.72
CA ASN A 44 -2.17 1.61 -24.46
C ASN A 44 -3.37 1.25 -23.57
N SER A 45 -3.12 0.70 -22.37
CA SER A 45 -4.15 0.34 -21.39
C SER A 45 -4.36 1.42 -20.31
N ILE A 46 -3.97 2.67 -20.60
CA ILE A 46 -4.17 3.81 -19.71
C ILE A 46 -5.64 3.94 -19.28
N GLY A 47 -5.86 4.30 -18.01
CA GLY A 47 -7.20 4.44 -17.43
C GLY A 47 -7.85 3.12 -17.02
N THR A 48 -7.13 1.99 -17.07
CA THR A 48 -7.62 0.69 -16.60
C THR A 48 -6.95 0.25 -15.30
N ASN A 49 -7.61 -0.64 -14.55
CA ASN A 49 -7.08 -1.26 -13.33
C ASN A 49 -6.08 -2.41 -13.61
N ALA A 50 -5.88 -2.75 -14.89
CA ALA A 50 -5.07 -3.87 -15.38
C ALA A 50 -5.29 -5.21 -14.64
N ASN A 51 -6.53 -5.45 -14.17
CA ASN A 51 -6.92 -6.60 -13.36
C ASN A 51 -6.00 -6.83 -12.14
N GLN A 52 -5.43 -5.76 -11.57
CA GLN A 52 -4.57 -5.87 -10.40
C GLN A 52 -5.39 -6.07 -9.12
N SER A 53 -4.72 -6.67 -8.14
CA SER A 53 -5.15 -6.67 -6.74
C SER A 53 -4.05 -6.06 -5.88
N VAL A 54 -4.44 -5.36 -4.82
CA VAL A 54 -3.53 -4.60 -3.97
C VAL A 54 -3.67 -4.98 -2.50
N ARG A 55 -2.62 -4.67 -1.73
CA ARG A 55 -2.61 -4.75 -0.27
C ARG A 55 -1.78 -3.60 0.29
N ALA A 56 -1.90 -3.37 1.60
CA ALA A 56 -1.12 -2.36 2.28
C ALA A 56 0.21 -2.93 2.76
N ARG A 57 1.25 -2.10 2.73
CA ARG A 57 2.55 -2.35 3.34
C ARG A 57 2.98 -1.13 4.15
N LEU A 58 3.20 -1.29 5.45
CA LEU A 58 3.74 -0.26 6.31
C LEU A 58 5.20 -0.59 6.66
N PHE A 59 6.04 0.42 6.70
CA PHE A 59 7.34 0.38 7.37
C PHE A 59 7.31 1.35 8.55
N CYS A 60 7.91 0.94 9.68
CA CYS A 60 8.19 1.82 10.81
C CYS A 60 9.70 2.06 11.01
N ASP A 61 10.53 1.37 10.23
CA ASP A 61 11.98 1.48 10.19
C ASP A 61 12.48 1.39 8.71
N ALA A 62 13.77 1.14 8.50
CA ALA A 62 14.35 1.08 7.17
C ALA A 62 14.10 -0.22 6.39
N THR A 63 13.68 -1.30 7.05
CA THR A 63 13.79 -2.68 6.56
C THR A 63 12.55 -3.54 6.78
N THR A 64 11.86 -3.37 7.90
CA THR A 64 10.79 -4.28 8.33
C THR A 64 9.48 -3.88 7.66
N ALA A 65 9.02 -4.72 6.74
CA ALA A 65 7.72 -4.60 6.12
C ALA A 65 6.64 -5.28 6.98
N PHE A 66 5.55 -4.58 7.22
CA PHE A 66 4.31 -5.11 7.77
C PHE A 66 3.24 -5.05 6.68
N ASP A 67 2.77 -6.20 6.21
CA ASP A 67 1.79 -6.29 5.12
C ASP A 67 0.41 -6.64 5.69
N SER A 68 -0.65 -6.11 5.08
CA SER A 68 -1.99 -6.67 5.30
C SER A 68 -2.05 -8.06 4.65
N ALA A 69 -2.80 -8.98 5.24
CA ALA A 69 -2.81 -10.38 4.81
C ALA A 69 -3.44 -10.56 3.43
N ASN A 70 -4.56 -9.89 3.18
CA ASN A 70 -5.40 -10.13 2.02
C ASN A 70 -5.05 -9.20 0.84
N LEU A 71 -5.17 -9.75 -0.38
CA LEU A 71 -5.20 -8.96 -1.60
C LEU A 71 -6.63 -8.56 -1.93
N VAL A 72 -6.83 -7.28 -2.22
CA VAL A 72 -8.12 -6.70 -2.62
C VAL A 72 -8.08 -6.39 -4.11
N ALA A 73 -8.99 -6.99 -4.88
CA ALA A 73 -9.13 -6.69 -6.29
C ALA A 73 -9.54 -5.23 -6.50
N LEU A 74 -8.86 -4.54 -7.42
CA LEU A 74 -9.27 -3.21 -7.83
C LEU A 74 -10.59 -3.29 -8.60
N GLN A 75 -11.53 -2.41 -8.28
CA GLN A 75 -12.73 -2.22 -9.10
C GLN A 75 -12.33 -1.71 -10.50
N PRO A 76 -13.21 -1.80 -11.52
CA PRO A 76 -12.90 -1.30 -12.86
C PRO A 76 -12.46 0.17 -12.89
N ASN A 77 -12.99 0.99 -11.98
CA ASN A 77 -12.62 2.40 -11.82
C ASN A 77 -11.37 2.63 -10.94
N GLY A 78 -10.70 1.56 -10.49
CA GLY A 78 -9.50 1.62 -9.66
C GLY A 78 -9.76 1.81 -8.17
N ASP A 79 -11.01 1.79 -7.72
CA ASP A 79 -11.35 1.92 -6.31
C ASP A 79 -11.07 0.61 -5.55
N PHE A 80 -10.67 0.74 -4.28
CA PHE A 80 -10.45 -0.39 -3.38
C PHE A 80 -10.60 0.02 -1.91
N ARG A 81 -10.89 -0.96 -1.06
CA ARG A 81 -10.94 -0.80 0.39
C ARG A 81 -10.22 -1.94 1.07
N ILE A 82 -9.35 -1.61 2.03
CA ILE A 82 -8.65 -2.58 2.87
C ILE A 82 -9.13 -2.37 4.30
N ASP A 83 -9.53 -3.45 4.97
CA ASP A 83 -9.80 -3.51 6.39
C ASP A 83 -9.19 -4.82 6.89
N ASP A 84 -8.00 -4.74 7.50
CA ASP A 84 -7.17 -5.90 7.78
C ASP A 84 -6.20 -5.61 8.96
N VAL A 85 -5.31 -6.55 9.25
CA VAL A 85 -4.25 -6.41 10.26
C VAL A 85 -2.89 -6.49 9.59
N LEU A 86 -2.03 -5.52 9.90
CA LEU A 86 -0.64 -5.50 9.45
C LEU A 86 0.20 -6.48 10.26
N ARG A 87 0.94 -7.35 9.57
CA ARG A 87 1.87 -8.30 10.18
C ARG A 87 3.20 -8.34 9.44
N SER A 88 4.28 -8.46 10.19
CA SER A 88 5.58 -8.79 9.62
C SER A 88 5.64 -10.26 9.20
N ALA A 89 6.68 -10.65 8.47
CA ALA A 89 6.94 -12.04 8.13
C ALA A 89 7.07 -12.96 9.36
N ALA A 90 7.45 -12.40 10.52
CA ALA A 90 7.54 -13.12 11.79
C ALA A 90 6.21 -13.10 12.59
N GLY A 91 5.15 -12.52 12.06
CA GLY A 91 3.82 -12.46 12.70
C GLY A 91 3.65 -11.34 13.74
N ALA A 92 4.61 -10.42 13.87
CA ALA A 92 4.51 -9.28 14.77
C ALA A 92 3.69 -8.13 14.14
N THR A 93 3.00 -7.35 14.97
CA THR A 93 2.34 -6.10 14.56
C THR A 93 3.34 -4.95 14.51
N PRO A 94 3.05 -3.84 13.79
CA PRO A 94 3.88 -2.65 13.81
C PRO A 94 4.09 -2.11 15.24
N PRO A 95 5.26 -1.55 15.55
CA PRO A 95 5.48 -0.90 16.84
C PRO A 95 4.65 0.39 16.96
N SER A 96 4.22 0.69 18.19
CA SER A 96 3.61 1.97 18.56
C SER A 96 4.48 2.65 19.63
N PRO A 97 5.02 3.87 19.39
CA PRO A 97 4.84 4.68 18.18
C PRO A 97 5.62 4.13 16.98
N CYS A 98 5.08 4.33 15.77
CA CYS A 98 5.76 4.02 14.51
C CYS A 98 6.72 5.17 14.15
N ALA A 99 8.02 4.97 14.35
CA ALA A 99 9.01 6.06 14.31
C ALA A 99 9.28 6.66 12.91
N SER A 100 9.15 5.87 11.84
CA SER A 100 9.38 6.31 10.46
C SER A 100 8.32 5.72 9.52
N PRO A 101 7.07 6.19 9.59
CA PRO A 101 5.97 5.61 8.82
C PRO A 101 6.16 5.80 7.31
N VAL A 102 6.16 4.69 6.57
CA VAL A 102 6.04 4.68 5.11
C VAL A 102 4.97 3.68 4.74
N LEU A 103 3.79 4.17 4.35
CA LEU A 103 2.69 3.32 3.88
C LEU A 103 2.69 3.26 2.35
N LEU A 104 2.72 2.05 1.82
CA LEU A 104 2.65 1.76 0.39
C LEU A 104 1.42 0.91 0.09
N ILE A 105 0.83 1.15 -1.08
CA ILE A 105 -0.13 0.24 -1.71
C ILE A 105 0.65 -0.57 -2.74
N ILE A 106 0.72 -1.87 -2.51
CA ILE A 106 1.52 -2.79 -3.34
C ILE A 106 0.62 -3.81 -4.02
N ASN A 107 1.05 -4.36 -5.16
CA ASN A 107 0.36 -5.49 -5.78
C ASN A 107 0.78 -6.84 -5.18
N GLY A 108 0.16 -7.92 -5.66
CA GLY A 108 0.50 -9.29 -5.23
C GLY A 108 1.96 -9.70 -5.48
N GLY A 109 2.65 -9.06 -6.44
CA GLY A 109 4.08 -9.26 -6.69
C GLY A 109 5.00 -8.39 -5.82
N GLY A 110 4.44 -7.54 -4.95
CA GLY A 110 5.20 -6.67 -4.07
C GLY A 110 5.73 -5.39 -4.73
N ALA A 111 5.26 -5.03 -5.93
CA ALA A 111 5.57 -3.75 -6.55
C ALA A 111 4.64 -2.65 -5.99
N TRP A 112 5.18 -1.48 -5.65
CA TRP A 112 4.37 -0.39 -5.08
C TRP A 112 3.75 0.46 -6.19
N PHE A 113 2.47 0.83 -6.03
CA PHE A 113 1.74 1.66 -6.99
C PHE A 113 1.50 3.09 -6.48
N ALA A 114 1.24 3.22 -5.18
CA ALA A 114 0.96 4.48 -4.51
C ALA A 114 1.55 4.48 -3.10
N ALA A 115 1.75 5.67 -2.54
CA ALA A 115 2.11 5.87 -1.15
C ALA A 115 1.01 6.66 -0.45
N GLY A 116 0.75 6.34 0.82
CA GLY A 116 -0.22 7.03 1.67
C GLY A 116 0.47 7.70 2.86
N ILE A 117 -0.22 8.67 3.46
CA ILE A 117 0.14 9.23 4.76
C ILE A 117 -0.76 8.52 5.78
N PRO A 118 -0.23 7.62 6.62
CA PRO A 118 -1.04 6.95 7.62
C PRO A 118 -1.35 7.92 8.76
N ASP A 119 -2.61 7.97 9.17
CA ASP A 119 -2.95 8.45 10.51
C ASP A 119 -2.52 7.40 11.53
N LEU A 120 -1.77 7.83 12.53
CA LEU A 120 -1.17 6.98 13.56
C LEU A 120 -1.80 7.35 14.90
N ASP A 121 -3.01 6.85 15.14
CA ASP A 121 -3.71 7.10 16.40
C ASP A 121 -2.95 6.45 17.57
N ASN A 122 -2.75 7.22 18.64
CA ASN A 122 -2.12 6.79 19.90
C ASN A 122 -3.17 6.52 20.99
N ASP A 123 -4.29 5.88 20.63
CA ASP A 123 -5.36 5.52 21.59
C ASP A 123 -4.83 4.64 22.74
#